data_AF-A0A961CLX3-F1
#
_entry.id   AF-A0A961CLX3-F1
#
_cell.length_a   1.000
_cell.length_b   1.000
_cell.length_c   1.000
_cell.angle_alpha   90.00
_cell.angle_beta   90.00
_cell.angle_gamma   90.00
#
_symmetry.space_group_name_H-M   'P 1'
#
loop_
_entity.id
_entity.type
_entity.pdbx_description
1 polymer ?
#
loop_
_entity_poly.entity_id
_entity_poly.type
_entity_poly.pdbx_seq_one_letter_code
_entity_poly.pdbx_strand_id
1 'polypeptide(L)'
;MASALSVGALSVGALSVGALSNADPGTPSPSTDVPTPAPVAPHETGAAPGPAAMDHDGTFAVGADILPGVYTSPGPLPGETCYWRRIGAEDTTLENALTKQPQTVTIAPTDVAFKTNGCQAWTSTDAPPPGQNPPWLSQLQLRHSLDVLNGLAGQSGNGQLPAY
;
A
#
# COMPACT_ATOMS: atom_id res chain seq x y z
N MET A 1 -32.63 33.03 -14.06
CA MET A 1 -32.68 34.51 -13.96
C MET A 1 -31.29 35.00 -14.37
N ALA A 2 -31.10 35.29 -15.65
CA ALA A 2 -30.91 36.66 -16.20
C ALA A 2 -29.57 37.26 -15.75
N SER A 3 -28.52 37.35 -16.59
CA SER A 3 -28.18 38.51 -17.45
C SER A 3 -26.63 38.64 -17.38
N ALA A 4 -25.84 39.20 -18.29
CA ALA A 4 -26.02 39.87 -19.58
C ALA A 4 -24.67 39.84 -20.33
N LEU A 5 -24.76 40.02 -21.65
CA LEU A 5 -23.65 40.27 -22.57
C LEU A 5 -23.06 41.67 -22.36
N SER A 6 -21.75 41.81 -22.58
CA SER A 6 -21.10 43.10 -22.86
C SER A 6 -20.27 43.00 -24.12
N VAL A 7 -20.76 43.67 -25.17
CA VAL A 7 -20.04 43.96 -26.42
C VAL A 7 -19.23 45.23 -26.21
N GLY A 8 -17.92 45.19 -26.49
CA GLY A 8 -17.02 46.34 -26.47
C GLY A 8 -16.24 46.41 -27.77
N ALA A 9 -16.21 47.61 -28.37
CA ALA A 9 -16.06 47.86 -29.80
C ALA A 9 -14.64 47.83 -30.39
N LEU A 10 -14.62 47.47 -31.67
CA LEU A 10 -13.77 47.90 -32.79
C LEU A 10 -12.71 48.99 -32.55
N SER A 11 -11.49 48.73 -33.04
CA SER A 11 -10.76 49.71 -33.86
C SER A 11 -9.87 48.98 -34.89
N VAL A 12 -10.01 49.41 -36.14
CA VAL A 12 -9.27 48.96 -37.33
C VAL A 12 -8.00 49.79 -37.46
N GLY A 13 -6.85 49.13 -37.69
CA GLY A 13 -5.55 49.77 -37.86
C GLY A 13 -4.64 48.97 -38.78
N ALA A 14 -4.79 49.25 -40.07
CA ALA A 14 -4.04 48.88 -41.27
C ALA A 14 -2.53 48.55 -41.22
N LEU A 15 -2.17 47.55 -42.06
CA LEU A 15 -1.07 47.49 -43.04
C LEU A 15 0.40 47.36 -42.56
N SER A 16 1.05 46.22 -42.88
CA SER A 16 2.00 46.06 -44.02
C SER A 16 2.92 44.85 -43.83
N VAL A 17 3.08 44.06 -44.90
CA VAL A 17 3.97 42.90 -44.98
C VAL A 17 5.32 43.31 -45.58
N GLY A 18 6.41 42.80 -44.99
CA GLY A 18 7.59 42.35 -45.73
C GLY A 18 8.79 43.29 -45.79
N ALA A 19 9.93 42.81 -45.29
CA ALA A 19 11.17 42.71 -46.06
C ALA A 19 12.26 41.96 -45.26
N LEU A 20 13.06 41.19 -45.98
CA LEU A 20 14.11 40.28 -45.52
C LEU A 20 15.46 40.99 -45.31
N SER A 21 16.35 40.29 -44.61
CA SER A 21 17.82 40.26 -44.76
C SER A 21 18.76 41.02 -43.80
N ASN A 22 19.55 40.17 -43.13
CA ASN A 22 21.02 40.16 -42.90
C ASN A 22 21.70 41.05 -41.82
N ALA A 23 22.23 40.34 -40.81
CA ALA A 23 23.59 40.39 -40.20
C ALA A 23 24.25 41.74 -39.80
N ASP A 24 24.63 41.88 -38.52
CA ASP A 24 26.03 41.92 -37.96
C ASP A 24 25.99 42.21 -36.42
N PRO A 25 27.05 41.94 -35.62
CA PRO A 25 27.00 41.75 -34.16
C PRO A 25 27.39 42.98 -33.33
N GLY A 26 26.93 43.01 -32.07
CA GLY A 26 27.37 44.00 -31.07
C GLY A 26 26.54 43.94 -29.78
N THR A 27 27.11 43.32 -28.75
CA THR A 27 26.72 43.24 -27.32
C THR A 27 26.39 44.64 -26.73
N PRO A 28 25.56 44.82 -25.66
CA PRO A 28 25.37 43.92 -24.51
C PRO A 28 23.92 43.67 -24.04
N SER A 29 23.71 42.47 -23.49
CA SER A 29 22.44 42.02 -22.90
C SER A 29 22.21 42.66 -21.53
N PRO A 30 21.07 43.32 -21.25
CA PRO A 30 20.63 43.56 -19.89
C PRO A 30 20.15 42.24 -19.27
N SER A 31 20.69 41.91 -18.09
CA SER A 31 20.30 40.74 -17.30
C SER A 31 18.81 40.76 -17.01
N THR A 32 18.08 39.80 -17.57
CA THR A 32 16.75 39.44 -17.09
C THR A 32 16.94 38.24 -16.18
N ASP A 33 16.67 38.45 -14.90
CA ASP A 33 16.54 37.42 -13.87
C ASP A 33 15.41 36.48 -14.29
N VAL A 34 15.77 35.29 -14.77
CA VAL A 34 14.83 34.20 -15.04
C VAL A 34 15.09 33.14 -13.97
N PRO A 35 14.10 32.74 -13.15
CA PRO A 35 14.29 31.60 -12.27
C PRO A 35 14.49 30.35 -13.13
N THR A 36 15.71 29.83 -13.08
CA THR A 36 16.13 28.54 -13.60
C THR A 36 15.16 27.44 -13.13
N PRO A 37 14.51 26.67 -14.03
CA PRO A 37 13.90 25.43 -13.60
C PRO A 37 15.02 24.49 -13.14
N ALA A 38 14.96 24.10 -11.86
CA ALA A 38 15.87 23.11 -11.29
C ALA A 38 15.84 21.83 -12.16
N PRO A 39 16.98 21.15 -12.35
CA PRO A 39 17.00 19.85 -13.01
C PRO A 39 16.15 18.90 -12.17
N VAL A 40 15.03 18.44 -12.73
CA VAL A 40 14.30 17.30 -12.19
C VAL A 40 15.26 16.12 -12.28
N ALA A 41 15.63 15.59 -11.12
CA ALA A 41 16.45 14.39 -11.03
C ALA A 41 15.85 13.28 -11.90
N PRO A 42 16.67 12.39 -12.49
CA PRO A 42 16.17 11.30 -13.31
C PRO A 42 15.12 10.50 -12.53
N HIS A 43 13.90 10.42 -13.06
CA HIS A 43 12.97 9.37 -12.68
C HIS A 43 13.67 8.06 -13.01
N GLU A 44 14.06 7.31 -11.98
CA GLU A 44 14.57 5.97 -12.14
C GLU A 44 13.51 5.18 -12.92
N THR A 45 13.97 4.64 -14.03
CA THR A 45 13.20 3.83 -14.96
C THR A 45 12.61 2.66 -14.18
N GLY A 46 11.30 2.70 -13.98
CA GLY A 46 10.55 1.73 -13.19
C GLY A 46 10.86 0.31 -13.64
N ALA A 47 11.55 -0.42 -12.76
CA ALA A 47 11.53 -1.86 -12.80
C ALA A 47 10.07 -2.31 -12.77
N ALA A 48 9.72 -3.29 -13.61
CA ALA A 48 8.44 -3.96 -13.56
C ALA A 48 8.10 -4.35 -12.10
N PRO A 49 6.81 -4.28 -11.68
CA PRO A 49 6.44 -4.48 -10.28
C PRO A 49 6.72 -5.93 -9.89
N GLY A 50 7.92 -6.18 -9.37
CA GLY A 50 8.14 -7.24 -8.41
C GLY A 50 7.40 -6.89 -7.12
N PRO A 51 7.20 -7.86 -6.20
CA PRO A 51 6.64 -7.55 -4.90
C PRO A 51 7.52 -6.48 -4.23
N ALA A 52 7.01 -5.25 -4.16
CA ALA A 52 7.72 -4.16 -3.53
C ALA A 52 7.97 -4.55 -2.06
N ALA A 53 9.22 -4.44 -1.63
CA ALA A 53 9.57 -4.58 -0.23
C ALA A 53 9.07 -3.31 0.49
N MET A 54 8.30 -3.49 1.58
CA MET A 54 7.95 -2.37 2.46
C MET A 54 9.08 -2.22 3.46
N ASP A 55 10.13 -1.49 3.09
CA ASP A 55 11.38 -1.36 3.84
C ASP A 55 11.45 -0.11 4.74
N HIS A 56 10.40 0.71 4.72
CA HIS A 56 10.28 1.93 5.49
C HIS A 56 8.87 2.08 6.08
N ASP A 57 8.78 3.00 7.04
CA ASP A 57 7.52 3.41 7.62
C ASP A 57 6.68 4.18 6.61
N GLY A 58 5.37 3.92 6.60
CA GLY A 58 4.49 4.57 5.64
C GLY A 58 3.13 3.91 5.54
N THR A 59 2.35 4.45 4.61
CA THR A 59 1.09 3.86 4.15
C THR A 59 1.26 3.50 2.69
N PHE A 60 1.06 2.24 2.36
CA PHE A 60 1.22 1.66 1.03
C PHE A 60 -0.15 1.35 0.45
N ALA A 61 -0.48 1.90 -0.71
CA ALA A 61 -1.71 1.60 -1.44
C ALA A 61 -1.65 0.20 -2.04
N VAL A 62 -2.65 -0.63 -1.72
CA VAL A 62 -2.72 -2.01 -2.22
C VAL A 62 -3.18 -2.00 -3.69
N GLY A 63 -2.48 -2.77 -4.53
CA GLY A 63 -2.66 -2.78 -5.98
C GLY A 63 -1.88 -1.69 -6.72
N ALA A 64 -1.23 -0.76 -6.01
CA ALA A 64 -0.39 0.28 -6.60
C ALA A 64 1.06 0.21 -6.07
N ASP A 65 1.24 0.41 -4.76
CA ASP A 65 2.56 0.39 -4.11
C ASP A 65 2.97 -1.03 -3.74
N ILE A 66 2.00 -1.86 -3.32
CA ILE A 66 2.20 -3.27 -2.94
C ILE A 66 1.12 -4.14 -3.56
N LEU A 67 1.44 -5.41 -3.81
CA LEU A 67 0.47 -6.37 -4.32
C LEU A 67 -0.23 -7.12 -3.16
N PRO A 68 -1.44 -7.65 -3.38
CA PRO A 68 -2.07 -8.57 -2.43
C PRO A 68 -1.20 -9.82 -2.25
N GLY A 69 -1.11 -10.31 -1.01
CA GLY A 69 -0.25 -11.45 -0.69
C GLY A 69 0.01 -11.61 0.79
N VAL A 70 0.86 -12.58 1.13
CA VAL A 70 1.33 -12.80 2.51
C VAL A 70 2.67 -12.10 2.69
N TYR A 71 2.81 -11.36 3.78
CA TYR A 71 4.00 -10.60 4.12
C TYR A 71 4.48 -10.94 5.52
N THR A 72 5.80 -11.01 5.69
CA THR A 72 6.47 -11.25 6.96
C THR A 72 7.41 -10.12 7.32
N SER A 73 7.36 -9.67 8.57
CA SER A 73 8.34 -8.76 9.17
C SER A 73 9.00 -9.44 10.38
N PRO A 74 10.33 -9.31 10.57
CA PRO A 74 11.03 -9.76 11.76
C PRO A 74 10.54 -9.15 13.08
N GLY A 75 9.71 -8.09 13.04
CA GLY A 75 9.19 -7.42 14.21
C GLY A 75 9.71 -5.98 14.33
N PRO A 76 9.86 -5.43 15.56
CA PRO A 76 10.23 -4.03 15.74
C PRO A 76 11.68 -3.72 15.34
N LEU A 77 11.92 -2.47 14.95
CA LEU A 77 13.26 -1.88 14.97
C LEU A 77 13.86 -1.93 16.40
N PRO A 78 15.20 -1.94 16.55
CA PRO A 78 15.84 -1.96 17.87
C PRO A 78 15.36 -0.82 18.77
N GLY A 79 14.76 -1.16 19.91
CA GLY A 79 14.24 -0.19 20.88
C GLY A 79 12.83 0.33 20.61
N GLU A 80 12.19 -0.10 19.52
CA GLU A 80 10.85 0.36 19.14
C GLU A 80 9.76 -0.70 19.40
N THR A 81 8.54 -0.40 18.95
CA THR A 81 7.42 -1.34 18.88
C THR A 81 6.84 -1.28 17.48
N CYS A 82 6.66 -2.44 16.84
CA CYS A 82 6.16 -2.53 15.48
C CYS A 82 4.64 -2.36 15.51
N TYR A 83 4.16 -1.31 14.84
CA TYR A 83 2.75 -1.10 14.58
C TYR A 83 2.44 -1.37 13.11
N TRP A 84 1.33 -2.05 12.85
CA TRP A 84 0.78 -2.15 11.51
C TRP A 84 -0.75 -2.17 11.51
N ARG A 85 -1.33 -1.79 10.38
CA ARG A 85 -2.78 -1.73 10.16
C ARG A 85 -3.11 -2.03 8.71
N ARG A 86 -4.05 -2.95 8.49
CA ARG A 86 -4.75 -3.15 7.22
C ARG A 86 -5.97 -2.24 7.16
N ILE A 87 -6.11 -1.52 6.06
CA ILE A 87 -7.13 -0.48 5.86
C ILE A 87 -8.03 -0.90 4.70
N GLY A 88 -9.34 -0.94 4.93
CA GLY A 88 -10.35 -1.25 3.93
C GLY A 88 -11.01 0.02 3.37
N ALA A 89 -12.15 -0.15 2.71
CA ALA A 89 -12.95 0.96 2.23
C ALA A 89 -13.32 1.94 3.36
N GLU A 90 -13.48 3.21 3.00
CA GLU A 90 -13.86 4.28 3.94
C GLU A 90 -12.89 4.44 5.13
N ASP A 91 -11.61 4.11 4.94
CA ASP A 91 -10.57 4.10 5.99
C ASP A 91 -10.90 3.18 7.18
N THR A 92 -11.66 2.11 6.94
CA THR A 92 -11.99 1.13 7.98
C THR A 92 -10.76 0.32 8.39
N THR A 93 -10.52 0.15 9.69
CA THR A 93 -9.49 -0.79 10.17
C THR A 93 -9.98 -2.22 10.00
N LEU A 94 -9.33 -2.99 9.14
CA LEU A 94 -9.64 -4.42 8.99
C LEU A 94 -8.92 -5.24 10.07
N GLU A 95 -7.66 -4.91 10.32
CA GLU A 95 -6.81 -5.61 11.26
C GLU A 95 -5.66 -4.68 11.66
N ASN A 96 -5.17 -4.80 12.90
CA ASN A 96 -3.98 -4.10 13.35
C ASN A 96 -3.30 -4.87 14.48
N ALA A 97 -2.02 -4.58 14.69
CA ALA A 97 -1.32 -4.99 15.90
C ALA A 97 -0.25 -3.97 16.29
N LEU A 98 0.06 -3.95 17.59
CA LEU A 98 1.20 -3.27 18.18
C LEU A 98 2.01 -4.33 18.94
N THR A 99 3.22 -4.63 18.47
CA THR A 99 3.93 -5.85 18.87
C THR A 99 5.44 -5.67 18.99
N LYS A 100 6.06 -6.51 19.83
CA LYS A 100 7.52 -6.68 19.91
C LYS A 100 8.00 -8.01 19.32
N GLN A 101 7.12 -8.74 18.66
CA GLN A 101 7.37 -10.06 18.08
C GLN A 101 7.37 -9.99 16.55
N PRO A 102 7.95 -10.98 15.86
CA PRO A 102 7.80 -11.14 14.41
C PRO A 102 6.33 -11.21 14.01
N GLN A 103 6.01 -10.75 12.81
CA GLN A 103 4.64 -10.65 12.31
C GLN A 103 4.50 -11.31 10.94
N THR A 104 3.33 -11.92 10.71
CA THR A 104 2.91 -12.40 9.40
C THR A 104 1.50 -11.88 9.15
N VAL A 105 1.30 -11.25 7.99
CA VAL A 105 0.04 -10.59 7.65
C VAL A 105 -0.37 -11.02 6.25
N THR A 106 -1.66 -11.30 6.06
CA THR A 106 -2.25 -11.51 4.73
C THR A 106 -2.95 -10.24 4.30
N ILE A 107 -2.47 -9.61 3.22
CA ILE A 107 -3.07 -8.43 2.61
C ILE A 107 -3.99 -8.90 1.48
N ALA A 108 -5.28 -8.68 1.64
CA ALA A 108 -6.28 -9.14 0.67
C ALA A 108 -6.40 -8.15 -0.51
N PRO A 109 -6.88 -8.60 -1.68
CA PRO A 109 -7.11 -7.71 -2.83
C PRO A 109 -8.18 -6.64 -2.59
N THR A 110 -8.99 -6.80 -1.53
CA THR A 110 -10.02 -5.83 -1.10
C THR A 110 -9.49 -4.79 -0.13
N ASP A 111 -8.26 -4.96 0.37
CA ASP A 111 -7.62 -3.96 1.21
C ASP A 111 -7.31 -2.74 0.34
N VAL A 112 -7.49 -1.54 0.90
CA VAL A 112 -7.20 -0.28 0.23
C VAL A 112 -5.76 0.14 0.49
N ALA A 113 -5.30 -0.01 1.73
CA ALA A 113 -3.95 0.35 2.12
C ALA A 113 -3.41 -0.50 3.27
N PHE A 114 -2.09 -0.54 3.39
CA PHE A 114 -1.38 -1.11 4.51
C PHE A 114 -0.50 -0.04 5.14
N LYS A 115 -0.66 0.20 6.44
CA LYS A 115 0.17 1.14 7.20
C LYS A 115 1.11 0.38 8.11
N THR A 116 2.37 0.79 8.17
CA THR A 116 3.37 0.24 9.09
C THR A 116 4.25 1.34 9.67
N ASN A 117 4.66 1.19 10.93
CA ASN A 117 5.54 2.10 11.63
C ASN A 117 6.39 1.35 12.67
N GLY A 118 7.69 1.65 12.73
CA GLY A 118 8.63 1.06 13.68
C GLY A 118 8.86 -0.44 13.45
N CYS A 119 8.52 -0.95 12.26
CA CYS A 119 8.70 -2.35 11.89
C CYS A 119 9.96 -2.51 11.04
N GLN A 120 10.64 -3.63 11.20
CA GLN A 120 11.62 -4.08 10.22
C GLN A 120 10.93 -4.38 8.88
N ALA A 121 11.72 -4.36 7.81
CA ALA A 121 11.23 -4.49 6.44
C ALA A 121 10.30 -5.71 6.28
N TRP A 122 9.19 -5.49 5.59
CA TRP A 122 8.26 -6.55 5.22
C TRP A 122 8.70 -7.19 3.91
N THR A 123 8.69 -8.51 3.90
CA THR A 123 9.03 -9.34 2.74
C THR A 123 7.83 -10.19 2.36
N SER A 124 7.51 -10.24 1.07
CA SER A 124 6.47 -11.16 0.59
C SER A 124 6.95 -12.60 0.75
N THR A 125 6.05 -13.49 1.15
CA THR A 125 6.33 -14.91 1.34
C THR A 125 5.27 -15.76 0.66
N ASP A 126 5.71 -16.84 0.01
CA ASP A 126 4.82 -17.90 -0.49
C ASP A 126 4.47 -18.92 0.60
N ALA A 127 5.04 -18.77 1.81
CA ALA A 127 4.71 -19.64 2.91
C ALA A 127 3.26 -19.39 3.37
N PRO A 128 2.45 -20.44 3.55
CA PRO A 128 1.12 -20.28 4.12
C PRO A 128 1.21 -19.64 5.52
N PRO A 129 0.24 -18.77 5.91
CA PRO A 129 0.26 -18.11 7.21
C PRO A 129 0.44 -19.12 8.36
N PRO A 130 1.28 -18.83 9.37
CA PRO A 130 1.47 -19.71 10.52
C PRO A 130 0.12 -20.07 11.16
N GLY A 131 -0.13 -21.37 11.34
CA GLY A 131 -1.34 -21.85 12.02
C GLY A 131 -2.54 -22.15 11.12
N GLN A 132 -2.47 -21.93 9.81
CA GLN A 132 -3.50 -22.42 8.89
C GLN A 132 -3.10 -23.78 8.29
N ASN A 133 -3.56 -24.85 8.93
CA ASN A 133 -3.54 -26.17 8.30
C ASN A 133 -4.54 -26.20 7.14
N PRO A 134 -4.23 -26.87 6.01
CA PRO A 134 -5.19 -26.97 4.92
C PRO A 134 -6.49 -27.61 5.43
N PRO A 135 -7.66 -27.27 4.86
CA PRO A 135 -8.96 -27.65 5.42
C PRO A 135 -9.11 -29.16 5.69
N TRP A 136 -8.53 -30.00 4.81
CA TRP A 136 -8.55 -31.45 4.96
C TRP A 136 -7.73 -31.93 6.16
N LEU A 137 -6.58 -31.30 6.45
CA LEU A 137 -5.72 -31.66 7.57
C LEU A 137 -6.34 -31.22 8.89
N SER A 138 -6.93 -30.02 8.92
CA SER A 138 -7.72 -29.54 10.07
C SER A 138 -8.86 -30.50 10.38
N GLN A 139 -9.60 -30.95 9.36
CA GLN A 139 -10.69 -31.91 9.55
C GLN A 139 -10.22 -33.24 10.13
N LEU A 140 -9.07 -33.75 9.69
CA LEU A 140 -8.48 -34.98 10.24
C LEU A 140 -8.01 -34.81 11.69
N GLN A 141 -7.33 -33.70 12.00
CA GLN A 141 -6.86 -33.41 13.36
C GLN A 141 -8.04 -33.24 14.33
N LEU A 142 -9.12 -32.58 13.91
CA LEU A 142 -10.34 -32.46 14.69
C LEU A 142 -10.98 -33.83 14.93
N ARG A 143 -11.11 -34.66 13.87
CA ARG A 143 -11.64 -36.02 14.00
C ARG A 143 -10.85 -36.83 15.03
N HIS A 144 -9.53 -36.87 14.90
CA HIS A 144 -8.65 -37.56 15.83
C HIS A 144 -8.79 -37.03 17.26
N SER A 145 -8.85 -35.70 17.43
CA SER A 145 -9.03 -35.09 18.76
C SER A 145 -10.37 -35.48 19.39
N LEU A 146 -11.44 -35.52 18.61
CA LEU A 146 -12.76 -35.96 19.06
C LEU A 146 -12.77 -37.45 19.43
N ASP A 147 -12.12 -38.31 18.64
CA ASP A 147 -12.02 -39.74 18.95
C ASP A 147 -11.27 -39.99 20.26
N VAL A 148 -10.17 -39.25 20.51
CA VAL A 148 -9.44 -39.29 21.78
C VAL A 148 -10.33 -38.83 22.94
N LEU A 149 -11.03 -37.70 22.79
CA LEU A 149 -11.92 -37.18 23.83
C LEU A 149 -13.07 -38.14 24.14
N ASN A 150 -13.69 -38.73 23.11
CA ASN A 150 -14.77 -39.72 23.27
C ASN A 150 -14.25 -41.00 23.95
N GLY A 151 -13.04 -41.45 23.60
CA GLY A 151 -12.39 -42.58 24.27
C GLY A 151 -12.12 -42.31 25.75
N LEU A 152 -11.56 -41.14 26.08
CA LEU A 152 -11.30 -40.74 27.47
C LEU A 152 -12.59 -40.55 28.27
N ALA A 153 -13.63 -39.97 27.68
CA ALA A 153 -14.94 -39.81 28.31
C ALA A 153 -15.56 -41.18 28.67
N GLY A 154 -15.47 -42.15 27.75
CA GLY A 154 -15.92 -43.52 27.99
C GLY A 154 -15.14 -44.25 29.10
N GLN A 155 -13.83 -43.98 29.22
CA GLN A 155 -12.99 -44.54 30.30
C GLN A 155 -13.25 -43.86 31.66
N SER A 156 -13.65 -42.59 31.67
CA SER A 156 -13.86 -41.81 32.89
C SER A 156 -15.19 -42.09 33.60
N GLY A 157 -16.11 -42.86 32.99
CA GLY A 157 -17.45 -43.13 33.55
C GLY A 157 -18.41 -41.93 33.56
N ASN A 158 -17.95 -40.73 33.22
CA ASN A 158 -18.74 -39.50 33.21
C ASN A 158 -19.76 -39.41 32.04
N GLY A 159 -19.74 -40.37 31.12
CA GLY A 159 -20.69 -40.44 30.00
C GLY A 159 -22.03 -41.10 30.33
N GLN A 160 -22.18 -41.69 31.53
CA GLN A 160 -23.43 -42.32 31.94
C GLN A 160 -24.40 -41.25 32.46
N LEU A 161 -25.41 -40.91 31.66
CA LEU A 161 -26.54 -40.12 32.15
C LEU A 161 -27.21 -40.87 33.32
N PRO A 162 -27.60 -40.18 34.41
CA PRO A 162 -28.26 -40.84 35.53
C PRO A 162 -29.52 -41.56 35.05
N ALA A 163 -29.70 -42.79 35.50
CA ALA A 163 -30.95 -43.50 35.30
C ALA A 163 -32.06 -42.72 36.02
N TYR A 164 -33.10 -42.35 35.27
CA TYR A 164 -34.29 -41.66 35.78
C TYR A 164 -35.01 -42.53 36.82
#